data_AF-A0A847C957-F1
#
_entry.id   AF-A0A847C957-F1
#
_cell.length_a   1.000
_cell.length_b   1.000
_cell.length_c   1.000
_cell.angle_alpha   90.00
_cell.angle_beta   90.00
_cell.angle_gamma   90.00
#
_symmetry.space_group_name_H-M   'P 1'
#
loop_
_entity.id
_entity.type
_entity.pdbx_description
1 polymer ?
#
loop_
_entity_poly.entity_id
_entity_poly.type
_entity_poly.pdbx_seq_one_letter_code
_entity_poly.pdbx_strand_id
1 'polypeptide(L)'
;CSAMYHDISEIVTGDLPTPVKYKNERIRREYKSVEHEAEIEITDMLPDSVKETVRKSVTGEELNERERRIIKSADKLSALIKCMEEENNGNTEFKSAKKATETALEENMLPETKYFIKNFLPAYELTLDELMKK
;
A
#
# COMPACT_ATOMS: atom_id res chain seq x y z
N CYS A 1 2.37 -13.70 3.49
CA CYS A 1 3.62 -12.95 3.22
C CYS A 1 3.46 -11.86 2.16
N SER A 2 2.47 -11.92 1.25
CA SER A 2 2.37 -10.97 0.12
C SER A 2 2.32 -9.49 0.49
N ALA A 3 1.74 -9.11 1.64
CA ALA A 3 1.80 -7.71 2.11
C ALA A 3 3.24 -7.20 2.28
N MET A 4 4.18 -8.06 2.71
CA MET A 4 5.58 -7.67 2.88
C MET A 4 6.30 -7.41 1.55
N TYR A 5 5.78 -7.96 0.46
CA TYR A 5 6.41 -7.89 -0.86
C TYR A 5 5.63 -7.03 -1.85
N HIS A 6 4.56 -6.35 -1.43
CA HIS A 6 3.63 -5.69 -2.36
C HIS A 6 4.27 -4.56 -3.20
N ASP A 7 5.37 -3.98 -2.72
CA ASP A 7 6.15 -2.94 -3.42
C ASP A 7 7.55 -3.44 -3.84
N ILE A 8 7.80 -4.75 -3.84
CA ILE A 8 9.16 -5.27 -4.13
C ILE A 8 9.64 -4.92 -5.54
N SER A 9 8.72 -4.80 -6.50
CA SER A 9 9.03 -4.42 -7.88
C SER A 9 9.60 -3.00 -7.99
N GLU A 10 9.33 -2.12 -7.02
CA GLU A 10 9.82 -0.75 -6.99
C GLU A 10 11.35 -0.65 -6.84
N ILE A 11 12.01 -1.73 -6.40
CA ILE A 11 13.48 -1.83 -6.41
C ILE A 11 14.03 -1.69 -7.83
N VAL A 12 13.30 -2.17 -8.83
CA VAL A 12 13.68 -2.14 -10.25
C VAL A 12 13.01 -0.99 -10.97
N THR A 13 11.71 -0.77 -10.75
CA THR A 13 10.93 0.23 -11.49
C THR A 13 11.09 1.66 -10.95
N GLY A 14 11.51 1.80 -9.69
CA GLY A 14 11.31 3.00 -8.90
C GLY A 14 9.84 3.17 -8.48
N ASP A 15 9.61 3.99 -7.45
CA ASP A 15 8.26 4.42 -7.07
C ASP A 15 7.68 5.33 -8.16
N LEU A 16 6.47 5.01 -8.61
CA LEU A 16 5.73 5.81 -9.55
C LEU A 16 4.54 6.47 -8.85
N PRO A 17 4.47 7.82 -8.80
CA PRO A 17 3.38 8.50 -8.14
C PRO A 17 2.02 8.03 -8.64
N THR A 18 1.10 7.77 -7.71
CA THR A 18 -0.27 7.29 -7.99
C THR A 18 -0.97 8.07 -9.12
N PRO A 19 -0.94 9.42 -9.19
CA PRO A 19 -1.57 10.16 -10.29
C PRO A 19 -1.04 9.80 -11.69
N VAL A 20 0.23 9.41 -11.80
CA VAL A 20 0.86 9.00 -13.05
C VAL A 20 0.46 7.55 -13.38
N LYS A 21 0.53 6.64 -12.41
CA LYS A 21 0.17 5.21 -12.55
C LYS A 21 -1.27 5.01 -13.05
N TYR A 22 -2.18 5.91 -12.69
CA TYR A 22 -3.61 5.83 -13.04
C TYR A 22 -4.07 6.87 -14.08
N LYS A 23 -3.15 7.53 -14.79
CA LYS A 23 -3.48 8.57 -15.78
C LYS A 23 -4.40 8.10 -16.91
N ASN A 24 -4.23 6.87 -17.38
CA ASN A 24 -5.14 6.20 -18.31
C ASN A 24 -4.97 4.68 -18.26
N GLU A 25 -5.92 3.94 -18.83
CA GLU A 25 -5.92 2.47 -18.82
C GLU A 25 -4.69 1.85 -19.49
N ARG A 26 -4.18 2.47 -20.56
CA ARG A 26 -2.98 2.00 -21.26
C ARG A 26 -1.77 2.07 -20.34
N ILE A 27 -1.45 3.24 -19.77
CA ILE A 27 -0.33 3.42 -18.84
C ILE A 27 -0.44 2.44 -17.68
N ARG A 28 -1.64 2.33 -17.09
CA ARG A 28 -1.88 1.40 -15.98
C ARG A 28 -1.58 -0.05 -16.36
N ARG A 29 -1.98 -0.49 -17.54
CA ARG A 29 -1.74 -1.87 -18.02
C ARG A 29 -0.27 -2.12 -18.31
N GLU A 30 0.38 -1.21 -19.04
CA GLU A 30 1.80 -1.34 -19.36
C GLU A 30 2.64 -1.35 -18.08
N TYR A 31 2.34 -0.45 -17.13
CA TYR A 31 3.06 -0.40 -15.87
C TYR A 31 2.90 -1.69 -15.05
N LYS A 32 1.70 -2.26 -14.99
CA LYS A 32 1.51 -3.58 -14.36
C LYS A 32 2.31 -4.70 -15.02
N SER A 33 2.51 -4.64 -16.34
CA SER A 33 3.36 -5.61 -17.04
C SER A 33 4.81 -5.46 -16.59
N VAL A 34 5.28 -4.22 -16.50
CA VAL A 34 6.65 -3.91 -16.03
C VAL A 34 6.85 -4.34 -14.57
N GLU A 35 5.89 -4.06 -13.68
CA GLU A 35 5.94 -4.52 -12.29
C GLU A 35 6.04 -6.05 -12.21
N HIS A 36 5.24 -6.76 -13.00
CA HIS A 36 5.25 -8.22 -13.02
C HIS A 36 6.56 -8.81 -13.57
N GLU A 37 7.12 -8.21 -14.61
CA GLU A 37 8.43 -8.61 -15.14
C GLU A 37 9.52 -8.41 -14.09
N ALA A 38 9.50 -7.29 -13.36
CA ALA A 38 10.42 -7.03 -12.25
C ALA A 38 10.27 -8.05 -11.10
N GLU A 39 9.03 -8.40 -10.73
CA GLU A 39 8.75 -9.45 -9.74
C GLU A 39 9.37 -10.80 -10.13
N ILE A 40 9.24 -11.18 -11.41
CA ILE A 40 9.84 -12.41 -11.95
C ILE A 40 11.37 -12.33 -11.91
N GLU A 41 11.94 -11.23 -12.40
CA GLU A 41 13.39 -11.02 -12.45
C GLU A 41 14.01 -11.11 -11.04
N ILE A 42 13.42 -10.43 -10.05
CA ILE A 42 13.87 -10.45 -8.65
C ILE A 42 13.81 -11.87 -8.09
N THR A 43 12.71 -12.60 -8.35
CA THR A 43 12.55 -13.96 -7.82
C THR A 43 13.46 -14.97 -8.51
N ASP A 44 13.83 -14.76 -9.78
CA ASP A 44 14.77 -15.62 -10.50
C ASP A 44 16.20 -15.56 -9.95
N MET A 45 16.57 -14.46 -9.27
CA MET A 45 17.85 -14.33 -8.57
C MET A 45 17.96 -15.17 -7.30
N LEU A 46 16.85 -15.73 -6.80
CA LEU A 46 16.83 -16.52 -5.58
C LEU A 46 17.33 -17.95 -5.81
N PRO A 47 17.90 -18.62 -4.79
CA PRO A 47 18.22 -20.03 -4.85
C PRO A 47 16.98 -20.90 -5.17
N ASP A 48 17.16 -21.95 -5.96
CA ASP A 48 16.06 -22.83 -6.41
C ASP A 48 15.25 -23.43 -5.26
N SER A 49 15.87 -23.65 -4.09
CA SER A 49 15.21 -24.18 -2.90
C SER A 49 14.12 -23.27 -2.31
N VAL A 50 14.13 -21.97 -2.61
CA VAL A 50 13.19 -20.98 -2.06
C VAL A 50 12.44 -20.18 -3.13
N LYS A 51 12.97 -20.14 -4.36
CA LYS A 51 12.48 -19.37 -5.50
C LYS A 51 10.97 -19.46 -5.68
N GLU A 52 10.44 -20.67 -5.80
CA GLU A 52 9.01 -20.89 -6.07
C GLU A 52 8.11 -20.41 -4.91
N THR A 53 8.51 -20.69 -3.67
CA THR A 53 7.75 -20.27 -2.48
C THR A 53 7.70 -18.75 -2.35
N VAL A 54 8.81 -18.07 -2.64
CA VAL A 54 8.87 -16.61 -2.58
C VAL A 54 8.12 -16.00 -3.75
N ARG A 55 8.26 -16.55 -4.96
CA ARG A 55 7.56 -16.07 -6.17
C ARG A 55 6.07 -15.97 -5.97
N LYS A 56 5.44 -17.02 -5.45
CA LYS A 56 3.99 -17.03 -5.15
C LYS A 56 3.56 -15.91 -4.19
N SER A 57 4.42 -15.57 -3.23
CA SER A 57 4.16 -14.48 -2.29
C SER A 57 4.34 -13.12 -2.96
N VAL A 58 5.37 -12.97 -3.80
CA VAL A 58 5.73 -11.74 -4.51
C VAL A 58 4.70 -11.38 -5.58
N THR A 59 4.39 -12.30 -6.50
CA THR A 59 3.39 -12.08 -7.56
C THR A 59 1.97 -12.07 -7.02
N GLY A 60 1.79 -12.60 -5.81
CA GLY A 60 0.50 -12.73 -5.16
C GLY A 60 -0.46 -13.61 -5.94
N GLU A 61 0.03 -14.54 -6.77
CA GLU A 61 -0.80 -15.44 -7.59
C GLU A 61 -1.82 -16.23 -6.77
N GLU A 62 -1.46 -16.65 -5.56
CA GLU A 62 -2.32 -17.43 -4.68
C GLU A 62 -3.32 -16.58 -3.86
N LEU A 63 -3.25 -15.25 -3.97
CA LEU A 63 -4.16 -14.38 -3.24
C LEU A 63 -5.58 -14.44 -3.82
N ASN A 64 -6.54 -14.73 -2.96
CA ASN A 64 -7.95 -14.57 -3.30
C ASN A 64 -8.36 -13.08 -3.31
N GLU A 65 -9.55 -12.79 -3.85
CA GLU A 65 -10.00 -11.41 -4.00
C GLU A 65 -10.10 -10.66 -2.66
N ARG A 66 -10.53 -11.33 -1.58
CA ARG A 66 -10.61 -10.71 -0.26
C ARG A 66 -9.22 -10.33 0.25
N GLU A 67 -8.24 -11.20 0.11
CA GLU A 67 -6.86 -10.93 0.52
C GLU A 67 -6.24 -9.77 -0.27
N ARG A 68 -6.46 -9.71 -1.59
CA ARG A 68 -6.03 -8.59 -2.43
C ARG A 68 -6.66 -7.27 -1.97
N ARG A 69 -7.94 -7.29 -1.60
CA ARG A 69 -8.63 -6.11 -1.07
C ARG A 69 -8.08 -5.70 0.29
N ILE A 70 -7.78 -6.65 1.18
CA ILE A 70 -7.17 -6.36 2.49
C ILE A 70 -5.81 -5.67 2.31
N ILE A 71 -4.94 -6.20 1.45
CA ILE A 71 -3.61 -5.60 1.20
C ILE A 71 -3.76 -4.18 0.66
N LYS A 72 -4.63 -3.97 -0.34
CA LYS A 72 -4.89 -2.62 -0.88
C LYS A 72 -5.47 -1.67 0.15
N SER A 73 -6.34 -2.14 1.05
CA SER A 73 -6.86 -1.32 2.13
C SER A 73 -5.78 -0.98 3.16
N ALA A 74 -4.86 -1.89 3.45
CA ALA A 74 -3.74 -1.67 4.36
C ALA A 74 -2.73 -0.66 3.79
N ASP A 75 -2.37 -0.78 2.51
CA ASP A 75 -1.55 0.19 1.77
C ASP A 75 -2.15 1.61 1.87
N LYS A 76 -3.43 1.77 1.53
CA LYS A 76 -4.13 3.06 1.66
C LYS A 76 -4.19 3.59 3.10
N LEU A 77 -4.37 2.73 4.09
CA LEU A 77 -4.33 3.14 5.50
C LEU A 77 -2.94 3.65 5.90
N SER A 78 -1.88 2.98 5.44
CA SER A 78 -0.50 3.43 5.68
C SER A 78 -0.23 4.79 5.02
N ALA A 79 -0.69 4.99 3.78
CA ALA A 79 -0.60 6.27 3.09
C ALA A 79 -1.38 7.38 3.84
N LEU A 80 -2.59 7.07 4.37
CA LEU A 80 -3.38 8.02 5.15
C LEU A 80 -2.66 8.42 6.45
N ILE A 81 -2.14 7.43 7.19
CA ILE A 81 -1.36 7.67 8.41
C ILE A 81 -0.16 8.58 8.11
N LYS A 82 0.58 8.30 7.03
CA LYS A 82 1.69 9.14 6.62
C LYS A 82 1.25 10.58 6.34
N CYS A 83 0.12 10.78 5.66
CA CYS A 83 -0.42 12.12 5.43
C CYS A 83 -0.79 12.84 6.74
N MET A 84 -1.35 12.12 7.72
CA MET A 84 -1.68 12.67 9.04
C MET A 84 -0.42 13.10 9.81
N GLU A 85 0.63 12.27 9.80
CA GLU A 85 1.91 12.59 10.43
C GLU A 85 2.55 13.84 9.82
N GLU A 86 2.56 13.95 8.48
CA GLU A 86 3.10 15.11 7.77
C GLU A 86 2.31 16.39 8.11
N GLU A 87 0.98 16.33 8.13
CA GLU A 87 0.16 17.47 8.56
C GLU A 87 0.43 17.88 10.01
N ASN A 88 0.58 16.91 10.92
CA ASN A 88 0.89 17.17 12.33
C ASN A 88 2.28 17.82 12.50
N ASN A 89 3.21 17.51 11.60
CA ASN A 89 4.53 18.15 11.52
C ASN A 89 4.50 19.51 10.80
N GLY A 90 3.32 20.00 10.42
CA GLY A 90 3.13 21.30 9.76
C GLY A 90 3.32 21.28 8.25
N ASN A 91 3.52 20.11 7.64
CA ASN A 91 3.66 19.99 6.19
C ASN A 91 2.30 19.96 5.50
N THR A 92 1.87 21.12 5.00
CA THR A 92 0.54 21.24 4.37
C THR A 92 0.46 20.69 2.94
N GLU A 93 1.58 20.28 2.33
CA GLU A 93 1.58 19.69 0.98
C GLU A 93 0.77 18.39 0.91
N PHE A 94 0.65 17.68 2.04
CA PHE A 94 -0.07 16.41 2.13
C PHE A 94 -1.60 16.54 2.23
N LYS A 95 -2.16 17.75 2.37
CA LYS A 95 -3.62 17.95 2.52
C LYS A 95 -4.43 17.37 1.37
N SER A 96 -3.98 17.59 0.14
CA SER A 96 -4.66 17.06 -1.04
C SER A 96 -4.54 15.53 -1.13
N ALA A 97 -3.38 14.98 -0.78
CA ALA A 97 -3.15 13.54 -0.76
C ALA A 97 -3.97 12.83 0.32
N LYS A 98 -4.07 13.42 1.52
CA LYS A 98 -4.91 12.95 2.62
C LYS A 98 -6.36 12.80 2.18
N LYS A 99 -6.95 13.89 1.66
CA LYS A 99 -8.34 13.90 1.20
C LYS A 99 -8.61 12.87 0.09
N ALA A 100 -7.69 12.75 -0.88
CA ALA A 100 -7.80 11.77 -1.94
C ALA A 100 -7.76 10.33 -1.40
N THR A 101 -6.89 10.08 -0.40
CA THR A 101 -6.75 8.76 0.23
C THR A 101 -7.98 8.40 1.06
N GLU A 102 -8.54 9.35 1.82
CA GLU A 102 -9.79 9.20 2.57
C GLU A 102 -10.94 8.83 1.63
N THR A 103 -11.13 9.58 0.52
CA THR A 103 -12.16 9.25 -0.48
C THR A 103 -11.96 7.85 -1.06
N ALA A 104 -10.72 7.48 -1.41
CA ALA A 104 -10.43 6.16 -1.95
C ALA A 104 -10.68 5.01 -0.94
N LEU A 105 -10.50 5.26 0.36
CA LEU A 105 -10.84 4.31 1.42
C LEU A 105 -12.35 4.17 1.59
N GLU A 106 -13.12 5.25 1.44
CA GLU A 106 -14.57 5.26 1.54
C GLU A 106 -15.26 4.48 0.40
N GLU A 107 -14.79 4.63 -0.83
CA GLU A 107 -15.38 4.00 -2.01
C GLU A 107 -15.39 2.46 -1.96
N ASN A 108 -14.43 1.85 -1.27
CA ASN A 108 -14.23 0.39 -1.25
C ASN A 108 -14.05 -0.18 0.16
N MET A 109 -14.62 0.49 1.16
CA MET A 109 -14.35 0.23 2.58
C MET A 109 -14.73 -1.20 3.01
N LEU A 110 -13.76 -1.94 3.54
CA LEU A 110 -13.98 -3.23 4.20
C LEU A 110 -14.44 -3.02 5.66
N PRO A 111 -15.21 -3.96 6.24
CA PRO A 111 -15.60 -3.91 7.66
C PRO A 111 -14.40 -3.74 8.62
N GLU A 112 -13.30 -4.42 8.33
CA GLU A 112 -12.06 -4.39 9.11
C GLU A 112 -11.36 -3.04 8.98
N THR A 113 -11.35 -2.45 7.78
CA THR A 113 -10.84 -1.09 7.54
C THR A 113 -11.66 -0.06 8.31
N LYS A 114 -13.00 -0.18 8.28
CA LYS A 114 -13.89 0.69 9.07
C LYS A 114 -13.62 0.56 10.57
N TYR A 115 -13.41 -0.67 11.04
CA TYR A 115 -13.05 -0.92 12.43
C TYR A 115 -11.71 -0.25 12.78
N PHE A 116 -10.71 -0.36 11.91
CA PHE A 116 -9.41 0.26 12.13
C PHE A 116 -9.50 1.79 12.20
N ILE A 117 -10.20 2.41 11.25
CA ILE A 117 -10.43 3.86 11.21
C ILE A 117 -11.13 4.33 12.48
N LYS A 118 -12.12 3.58 12.98
CA LYS A 118 -12.86 3.97 14.18
C LYS A 118 -12.04 3.83 15.47
N ASN A 119 -11.28 2.73 15.61
CA ASN A 119 -10.72 2.33 16.90
C ASN A 119 -9.22 2.61 17.05
N PHE A 120 -8.46 2.62 15.95
CA PHE A 120 -7.00 2.76 15.99
C PHE A 120 -6.51 4.05 15.34
N LEU A 121 -7.14 4.50 14.24
CA LEU A 121 -6.67 5.69 13.52
C LEU A 121 -6.61 6.98 14.39
N PRO A 122 -7.54 7.26 15.32
CA PRO A 122 -7.46 8.45 16.17
C PRO A 122 -6.22 8.50 17.06
N ALA A 123 -5.55 7.37 17.31
CA ALA A 123 -4.31 7.35 18.07
C ALA A 123 -3.14 8.03 17.33
N TYR A 124 -3.19 8.11 16.00
CA TYR A 124 -2.15 8.74 15.17
C TYR A 124 -2.22 10.29 15.17
N GLU A 125 -3.26 10.87 15.76
CA GLU A 125 -3.35 12.32 16.02
C GLU A 125 -2.76 12.72 17.37
N LEU A 126 -2.44 11.73 18.21
CA LEU A 126 -1.96 11.96 19.57
C LEU A 126 -0.44 12.04 19.59
N THR A 127 0.06 12.92 20.46
CA THR A 127 1.47 12.92 20.88
C THR A 127 1.78 11.69 21.75
N LEU A 128 3.07 11.40 21.94
CA LEU A 128 3.51 10.32 22.82
C LEU A 128 2.97 10.48 24.25
N ASP A 129 2.97 11.71 24.77
CA ASP A 129 2.43 12.00 26.12
C ASP A 129 0.93 11.76 26.22
N GLU A 130 0.17 12.02 25.16
CA GLU A 130 -1.28 11.77 25.10
C GLU A 130 -1.60 10.28 24.96
N LEU A 131 -0.76 9.53 24.24
CA LEU A 131 -0.86 8.07 24.14
C LEU A 131 -0.64 7.39 25.49
N MET A 132 0.33 7.85 26.28
CA MET A 132 0.64 7.28 27.60
C MET A 132 -0.43 7.55 28.67
N LYS A 133 -1.41 8.42 28.39
CA LYS A 133 -2.50 8.78 29.33
C LYS A 133 -3.82 8.04 29.05
N LYS A 134 -3.90 7.27 27.96
CA LYS A 134 -5.06 6.45 27.57
C LYS A 134 -4.88 5.01 28.03
#